data_AF-A0A3D2C484-F1
#
_entry.id   AF-A0A3D2C484-F1
#
_cell.length_a   1.000
_cell.length_b   1.000
_cell.length_c   1.000
_cell.angle_alpha   90.00
_cell.angle_beta   90.00
_cell.angle_gamma   90.00
#
_symmetry.space_group_name_H-M   'P 1'
#
loop_
_entity.id
_entity.type
_entity.pdbx_description
1 polymer ?
#
loop_
_entity_poly.entity_id
_entity_poly.type
_entity_poly.pdbx_seq_one_letter_code
_entity_poly.pdbx_strand_id
1 'polypeptide(L)'
;MASEVIVAGGVPVTGAAPSAAVCDTEGTLPKAAVRIGLLHLDSLCCLPAMNELFDALQDRIVLVISSDRLQDAGGLSREFMRRARTSGLRMTVALGFDIVAIRIAAALTPVMRFFSVVRTPRRSAACRHWRTLRELAVKVGAEYWSFDDINKTDAIECIRTVQPDLLVSFHFDQILRKPLLSAVACPVVNVHPALLPARRGPCPSFWTLAGADGRCGVSIHRILDESIDSGPVLARRARTRPDVSMGELDEMLFLDGARLLADLLREQPRVAIDPAGPAPSPSYETFPPRSEVRAARRRGVRLWRLTHAARLIAGLYGWHLPSSEGRR
;
A
#
# COMPACT_ATOMS: atom_id res chain seq x y z
N MET A 1 -2.06 -7.51 -22.94
CA MET A 1 -3.27 -7.88 -22.17
C MET A 1 -3.73 -6.63 -21.43
N ALA A 2 -4.91 -6.12 -21.80
CA ALA A 2 -5.38 -4.80 -21.39
C ALA A 2 -5.65 -4.73 -19.87
N SER A 3 -5.03 -3.76 -19.19
CA SER A 3 -5.41 -3.37 -17.84
C SER A 3 -6.62 -2.46 -17.93
N GLU A 4 -7.75 -2.88 -17.36
CA GLU A 4 -8.96 -2.06 -17.32
C GLU A 4 -8.91 -1.16 -16.08
N VAL A 5 -8.77 0.15 -16.30
CA VAL A 5 -8.93 1.18 -15.27
C VAL A 5 -10.38 1.65 -15.34
N ILE A 6 -11.15 1.39 -14.28
CA ILE A 6 -12.54 1.84 -14.20
C ILE A 6 -12.56 3.02 -13.22
N VAL A 7 -12.66 4.23 -13.77
CA VAL A 7 -12.94 5.46 -13.03
C VAL A 7 -14.45 5.66 -13.03
N ALA A 8 -15.06 5.79 -11.85
CA ALA A 8 -16.49 6.11 -11.77
C ALA A 8 -16.68 7.59 -12.14
N GLY A 9 -17.39 7.88 -13.25
CA GLY A 9 -17.81 9.25 -13.59
C GLY A 9 -17.78 9.71 -15.06
N GLY A 10 -17.71 8.83 -16.06
CA GLY A 10 -17.72 9.24 -17.48
C GLY A 10 -19.11 9.26 -18.11
N VAL A 11 -19.67 10.44 -18.40
CA VAL A 11 -20.81 10.63 -19.31
C VAL A 11 -20.34 10.34 -20.75
N PRO A 12 -21.11 9.62 -21.59
CA PRO A 12 -20.74 9.42 -22.99
C PRO A 12 -20.97 10.71 -23.79
N VAL A 13 -19.89 11.35 -24.22
CA VAL A 13 -19.96 12.47 -25.18
C VAL A 13 -20.03 11.86 -26.58
N THR A 14 -21.22 11.93 -27.20
CA THR A 14 -21.40 11.64 -28.61
C THR A 14 -20.90 12.81 -29.46
N GLY A 15 -20.23 12.49 -30.57
CA GLY A 15 -19.46 13.45 -31.35
C GLY A 15 -20.28 14.42 -32.19
N ALA A 16 -19.78 15.66 -32.27
CA ALA A 16 -19.99 16.58 -33.38
C ALA A 16 -18.68 17.37 -33.59
N ALA A 17 -18.29 17.52 -34.86
CA ALA A 17 -17.05 18.13 -35.33
C ALA A 17 -17.10 19.70 -35.29
N PRO A 18 -15.97 20.41 -35.50
CA PRO A 18 -15.65 21.64 -34.79
C PRO A 18 -16.11 22.93 -35.49
N SER A 19 -16.31 23.99 -34.71
CA SER A 19 -16.36 25.38 -35.19
C SER A 19 -15.37 26.24 -34.43
N ALA A 20 -14.74 27.16 -35.16
CA ALA A 20 -13.53 27.88 -34.83
C ALA A 20 -13.67 28.95 -33.73
N ALA A 21 -12.55 29.12 -33.01
CA ALA A 21 -11.96 30.33 -32.43
C ALA A 21 -12.84 31.27 -31.58
N VAL A 22 -12.51 31.37 -30.28
CA VAL A 22 -12.13 32.65 -29.63
C VAL A 22 -11.02 32.35 -28.62
N CYS A 23 -9.99 33.19 -28.66
CA CYS A 23 -8.82 33.19 -27.80
C CYS A 23 -9.17 33.93 -26.51
N ASP A 24 -9.23 33.23 -25.37
CA ASP A 24 -9.22 33.87 -24.05
C ASP A 24 -8.03 33.35 -23.25
N THR A 25 -6.98 34.17 -23.24
CA THR A 25 -5.84 34.08 -22.35
C THR A 25 -6.25 34.63 -20.99
N GLU A 26 -6.72 33.77 -20.08
CA GLU A 26 -6.72 34.07 -18.64
C GLU A 26 -5.71 33.17 -17.92
N GLY A 27 -4.72 33.82 -17.33
CA GLY A 27 -3.64 33.20 -16.57
C GLY A 27 -4.20 32.38 -15.42
N THR A 28 -4.26 31.07 -15.62
CA THR A 28 -4.47 30.12 -14.53
C THR A 28 -3.15 30.02 -13.77
N LEU A 29 -3.04 30.71 -12.64
CA LEU A 29 -2.03 30.42 -11.63
C LEU A 29 -1.97 28.90 -11.43
N PRO A 30 -0.80 28.24 -11.44
CA PRO A 30 -0.71 26.79 -11.31
C PRO A 30 -1.43 26.38 -10.02
N LYS A 31 -2.47 25.55 -10.14
CA LYS A 31 -3.22 25.03 -8.98
C LYS A 31 -2.20 24.43 -8.01
N ALA A 32 -2.18 24.94 -6.77
CA ALA A 32 -1.28 24.44 -5.73
C ALA A 32 -1.40 22.90 -5.64
N ALA A 33 -0.25 22.22 -5.67
CA ALA A 33 -0.21 20.77 -5.64
C ALA A 33 -0.73 20.26 -4.28
N VAL A 34 -1.52 19.18 -4.32
CA VAL A 34 -2.12 18.55 -3.15
C VAL A 34 -1.03 18.08 -2.20
N ARG A 35 -1.13 18.49 -0.93
CA ARG A 35 -0.28 18.05 0.18
C ARG A 35 -0.82 16.73 0.74
N ILE A 36 0.01 15.71 0.79
CA ILE A 36 -0.41 14.34 1.12
C ILE A 36 0.23 13.92 2.44
N GLY A 37 -0.61 13.44 3.35
CA GLY A 37 -0.20 12.65 4.51
C GLY A 37 -0.32 11.16 4.20
N LEU A 38 0.74 10.39 4.42
CA LEU A 38 0.79 8.95 4.18
C LEU A 38 0.85 8.19 5.51
N LEU A 39 -0.12 7.31 5.75
CA LEU A 39 -0.13 6.34 6.85
C LEU A 39 0.31 4.98 6.32
N HIS A 40 1.37 4.39 6.90
CA HIS A 40 1.94 3.14 6.41
C HIS A 40 2.45 2.22 7.54
N LEU A 41 2.41 0.91 7.34
CA LEU A 41 3.18 -0.05 8.14
C LEU A 41 4.35 -0.54 7.29
N ASP A 42 5.59 -0.34 7.75
CA ASP A 42 6.76 -0.84 7.05
C ASP A 42 6.74 -2.36 6.90
N SER A 43 6.83 -2.81 5.65
CA SER A 43 6.89 -4.23 5.27
C SER A 43 7.87 -4.44 4.11
N LEU A 44 8.40 -5.66 3.96
CA LEU A 44 9.28 -5.99 2.83
C LEU A 44 8.52 -5.90 1.50
N CYS A 45 7.29 -6.42 1.46
CA CYS A 45 6.46 -6.44 0.25
C CYS A 45 6.13 -5.03 -0.26
N CYS A 46 6.04 -4.03 0.62
CA CYS A 46 5.74 -2.64 0.24
C CYS A 46 6.94 -1.86 -0.29
N LEU A 47 8.19 -2.34 -0.13
CA LEU A 47 9.39 -1.61 -0.54
C LEU A 47 9.32 -1.08 -1.99
N PRO A 48 9.01 -1.91 -3.02
CA PRO A 48 8.97 -1.42 -4.40
C PRO A 48 7.86 -0.40 -4.61
N ALA A 49 6.69 -0.64 -4.01
CA ALA A 49 5.52 0.24 -4.11
C ALA A 49 5.78 1.62 -3.51
N MET A 50 6.38 1.68 -2.31
CA MET A 50 6.69 2.95 -1.65
C MET A 50 7.78 3.71 -2.40
N ASN A 51 8.83 3.04 -2.89
CA ASN A 51 9.85 3.71 -3.69
C ASN A 51 9.25 4.32 -4.97
N GLU A 52 8.38 3.59 -5.68
CA GLU A 52 7.72 4.11 -6.87
C GLU A 52 6.71 5.24 -6.55
N LEU A 53 5.97 5.12 -5.45
CA LEU A 53 5.00 6.15 -5.02
C LEU A 53 5.69 7.47 -4.67
N PHE A 54 6.77 7.42 -3.88
CA PHE A 54 7.55 8.61 -3.53
C PHE A 54 8.25 9.20 -4.76
N ASP A 55 8.68 8.37 -5.71
CA ASP A 55 9.23 8.87 -6.96
C ASP A 55 8.16 9.54 -7.84
N ALA A 56 6.90 9.10 -7.77
CA ALA A 56 5.80 9.70 -8.51
C ALA A 56 5.23 10.98 -7.87
N LEU A 57 5.20 11.06 -6.53
CA LEU A 57 4.57 12.14 -5.79
C LEU A 57 5.56 13.18 -5.25
N GLN A 58 6.83 12.82 -5.04
CA GLN A 58 7.90 13.73 -4.62
C GLN A 58 7.50 14.61 -3.42
N ASP A 59 7.68 15.92 -3.54
CA ASP A 59 7.42 16.96 -2.55
C ASP A 59 5.94 17.15 -2.20
N ARG A 60 5.03 16.48 -2.93
CA ARG A 60 3.61 16.43 -2.57
C ARG A 60 3.38 15.63 -1.29
N ILE A 61 4.26 14.69 -0.95
CA ILE A 61 4.19 13.98 0.33
C ILE A 61 4.81 14.88 1.38
N VAL A 62 3.99 15.39 2.30
CA VAL A 62 4.42 16.35 3.34
C VAL A 62 4.51 15.71 4.73
N LEU A 63 3.78 14.61 4.94
CA LEU A 63 3.73 13.89 6.21
C LEU A 63 3.75 12.39 5.95
N VAL A 64 4.56 11.68 6.71
CA VAL A 64 4.63 10.22 6.72
C VAL A 64 4.52 9.75 8.17
N ILE A 65 3.51 8.93 8.43
CA ILE A 65 3.30 8.30 9.74
C ILE A 65 3.44 6.79 9.59
N SER A 66 4.44 6.22 10.26
CA SER A 66 4.57 4.79 10.40
C SER A 66 3.83 4.25 11.62
N SER A 67 3.34 3.01 11.54
CA SER A 67 2.78 2.31 12.70
C SER A 67 3.87 1.63 13.53
N ASP A 68 3.88 1.91 14.83
CA ASP A 68 4.74 1.28 15.83
C ASP A 68 4.01 0.41 16.84
N ARG A 69 2.77 0.02 16.52
CA ARG A 69 1.91 -0.84 17.36
C ARG A 69 2.59 -2.10 17.88
N LEU A 70 3.57 -2.64 17.13
CA LEU A 70 4.29 -3.87 17.45
C LEU A 70 5.55 -3.68 18.30
N GLN A 71 5.83 -2.48 18.83
CA GLN A 71 7.03 -2.24 19.67
C GLN A 71 6.85 -2.63 21.15
N ASP A 72 5.63 -2.75 21.67
CA ASP A 72 5.41 -3.27 23.02
C ASP A 72 5.70 -4.79 23.06
N ALA A 73 6.79 -5.19 23.72
CA ALA A 73 7.21 -6.59 23.87
C ALA A 73 6.14 -7.48 24.53
N GLY A 74 5.33 -6.91 25.43
CA GLY A 74 4.20 -7.59 26.05
C GLY A 74 3.01 -7.76 25.10
N GLY A 75 2.85 -6.84 24.15
CA GLY A 75 1.84 -6.89 23.09
C GLY A 75 2.20 -7.88 21.98
N LEU A 76 3.46 -7.89 21.55
CA LEU A 76 3.94 -8.73 20.43
C LEU A 76 3.83 -10.23 20.74
N SER A 77 4.26 -10.65 21.94
CA SER A 77 4.18 -12.04 22.38
C SER A 77 2.73 -12.52 22.53
N ARG A 78 1.84 -11.68 23.07
CA ARG A 78 0.39 -11.97 23.20
C ARG A 78 -0.30 -12.01 21.84
N GLU A 79 -0.02 -11.07 20.96
CA GLU A 79 -0.54 -11.04 19.57
C GLU A 79 -0.10 -12.28 18.80
N PHE A 80 1.19 -12.60 18.87
CA PHE A 80 1.76 -13.78 18.24
C PHE A 80 1.09 -15.06 18.75
N MET A 81 0.97 -15.25 20.06
CA MET A 81 0.31 -16.42 20.65
C MET A 81 -1.16 -16.51 20.23
N ARG A 82 -1.89 -15.38 20.27
CA ARG A 82 -3.30 -15.33 19.85
C ARG A 82 -3.43 -15.72 18.37
N ARG A 83 -2.60 -15.15 17.50
CA ARG A 83 -2.60 -15.45 16.06
C ARG A 83 -2.18 -16.88 15.76
N ALA A 84 -1.17 -17.38 16.46
CA ALA A 84 -0.74 -18.77 16.32
C ALA A 84 -1.87 -19.74 16.72
N ARG A 85 -2.69 -19.40 17.72
CA ARG A 85 -3.90 -20.16 18.11
C ARG A 85 -5.02 -20.09 17.07
N THR A 86 -5.28 -18.94 16.46
CA THR A 86 -6.39 -18.77 15.52
C THR A 86 -6.04 -19.15 14.07
N SER A 87 -4.93 -18.65 13.55
CA SER A 87 -4.48 -18.81 12.16
C SER A 87 -3.42 -19.90 11.97
N GLY A 88 -2.77 -20.33 13.06
CA GLY A 88 -1.73 -21.34 13.02
C GLY A 88 -0.34 -20.75 12.85
N LEU A 89 0.67 -21.46 13.37
CA LEU A 89 2.07 -20.99 13.41
C LEU A 89 2.60 -20.56 12.04
N ARG A 90 2.30 -21.33 10.99
CA ARG A 90 2.77 -21.04 9.62
C ARG A 90 2.27 -19.69 9.10
N MET A 91 1.00 -19.36 9.30
CA MET A 91 0.43 -18.07 8.88
C MET A 91 0.99 -16.94 9.74
N THR A 92 1.06 -17.13 11.06
CA THR A 92 1.64 -16.13 11.97
C THR A 92 3.09 -15.80 11.60
N VAL A 93 3.92 -16.81 11.33
CA VAL A 93 5.31 -16.62 10.91
C VAL A 93 5.37 -15.93 9.55
N ALA A 94 4.49 -16.26 8.60
CA ALA A 94 4.47 -15.61 7.29
C ALA A 94 4.13 -14.11 7.37
N LEU A 95 3.13 -13.73 8.18
CA LEU A 95 2.76 -12.32 8.39
C LEU A 95 3.83 -11.58 9.19
N GLY A 96 4.34 -12.20 10.25
CA GLY A 96 5.41 -11.61 11.07
C GLY A 96 6.72 -11.47 10.32
N PHE A 97 7.04 -12.39 9.40
CA PHE A 97 8.25 -12.34 8.59
C PHE A 97 8.32 -11.06 7.77
N ASP A 98 7.24 -10.65 7.12
CA ASP A 98 7.20 -9.44 6.28
C ASP A 98 7.63 -8.18 7.06
N ILE A 99 7.09 -8.01 8.26
CA ILE A 99 7.29 -6.83 9.12
C ILE A 99 8.61 -6.92 9.90
N VAL A 100 8.96 -8.10 10.42
CA VAL A 100 10.19 -8.26 11.22
C VAL A 100 11.42 -8.24 10.33
N ALA A 101 11.35 -8.84 9.14
CA ALA A 101 12.50 -8.92 8.25
C ALA A 101 12.89 -7.54 7.69
N ILE A 102 11.94 -6.64 7.40
CA ILE A 102 12.28 -5.27 7.00
C ILE A 102 13.01 -4.53 8.13
N ARG A 103 12.61 -4.70 9.39
CA ARG A 103 13.26 -4.05 10.54
C ARG A 103 14.70 -4.51 10.72
N ILE A 104 14.92 -5.82 10.68
CA ILE A 104 16.27 -6.41 10.77
C ILE A 104 17.10 -5.94 9.56
N ALA A 105 16.54 -6.01 8.36
CA ALA A 105 17.26 -5.64 7.15
C ALA A 105 17.61 -4.15 7.15
N ALA A 106 16.69 -3.27 7.56
CA ALA A 106 16.91 -1.83 7.71
C ALA A 106 18.04 -1.53 8.71
N ALA A 107 18.07 -2.20 9.87
CA ALA A 107 19.13 -2.01 10.86
C ALA A 107 20.52 -2.37 10.33
N LEU A 108 20.61 -3.38 9.46
CA LEU A 108 21.86 -3.79 8.82
C LEU A 108 22.21 -2.96 7.58
N THR A 109 21.30 -2.11 7.09
CA THR A 109 21.46 -1.39 5.82
C THR A 109 22.74 -0.53 5.73
N PRO A 110 23.15 0.24 6.75
CA PRO A 110 24.39 1.03 6.69
C PRO A 110 25.64 0.16 6.48
N VAL A 111 25.73 -0.96 7.22
CA VAL A 111 26.84 -1.90 7.15
C VAL A 111 26.85 -2.61 5.80
N MET A 112 25.69 -3.10 5.37
CA MET A 112 25.59 -3.89 4.13
C MET A 112 25.83 -3.03 2.89
N ARG A 113 25.32 -1.80 2.85
CA ARG A 113 25.58 -0.86 1.76
C ARG A 113 27.04 -0.43 1.68
N PHE A 114 27.74 -0.32 2.81
CA PHE A 114 29.20 -0.09 2.81
C PHE A 114 29.93 -1.22 2.06
N PHE A 115 29.61 -2.49 2.37
CA PHE A 115 30.20 -3.62 1.65
C PHE A 115 29.81 -3.66 0.16
N SER A 116 28.61 -3.21 -0.23
CA SER A 116 28.19 -3.09 -1.64
C SER A 116 29.09 -2.13 -2.42
N VAL A 117 29.39 -0.96 -1.84
CA VAL A 117 30.21 0.08 -2.47
C VAL A 117 31.66 -0.40 -2.61
N VAL A 118 32.19 -1.09 -1.60
CA VAL A 118 33.56 -1.60 -1.59
C VAL A 118 33.76 -2.76 -2.57
N ARG A 119 32.78 -3.67 -2.71
CA ARG A 119 32.95 -4.89 -3.53
C ARG A 119 32.50 -4.77 -4.98
N THR A 120 31.59 -3.85 -5.31
CA THR A 120 31.03 -3.70 -6.66
C THR A 120 30.93 -2.22 -7.05
N PRO A 121 32.04 -1.59 -7.49
CA PRO A 121 32.05 -0.15 -7.81
C PRO A 121 31.20 0.19 -9.05
N ARG A 122 30.84 -0.78 -9.89
CA ARG A 122 29.92 -0.59 -11.04
C ARG A 122 28.46 -0.79 -10.62
N ARG A 123 27.83 0.29 -10.14
CA ARG A 123 26.36 0.39 -10.13
C ARG A 123 25.87 0.40 -11.58
N SER A 124 25.33 -0.71 -12.07
CA SER A 124 24.52 -0.66 -13.29
C SER A 124 23.24 0.13 -12.98
N ALA A 125 22.83 1.05 -13.86
CA ALA A 125 21.60 1.85 -13.72
C ALA A 125 20.32 1.00 -13.55
N ALA A 126 20.40 -0.31 -13.83
CA ALA A 126 19.33 -1.29 -13.63
C ALA A 126 19.19 -1.80 -12.17
N CYS A 127 20.10 -1.45 -11.26
CA CYS A 127 19.99 -1.84 -9.85
C CYS A 127 18.86 -1.05 -9.17
N ARG A 128 17.71 -1.70 -8.98
CA ARG A 128 16.61 -1.17 -8.17
C ARG A 128 17.04 -1.09 -6.71
N HIS A 129 17.45 0.11 -6.30
CA HIS A 129 17.88 0.42 -4.94
C HIS A 129 16.67 0.83 -4.11
N TRP A 130 16.22 -0.06 -3.24
CA TRP A 130 15.11 0.22 -2.35
C TRP A 130 15.58 1.02 -1.14
N ARG A 131 14.79 2.05 -0.80
CA ARG A 131 14.91 2.82 0.43
C ARG A 131 13.82 2.44 1.42
N THR A 132 14.13 2.56 2.70
CA THR A 132 13.12 2.45 3.77
C THR A 132 12.15 3.63 3.72
N LEU A 133 10.98 3.52 4.36
CA LEU A 133 10.01 4.61 4.39
C LEU A 133 10.59 5.89 5.01
N ARG A 134 11.38 5.75 6.09
CA ARG A 134 12.10 6.89 6.69
C ARG A 134 13.08 7.54 5.72
N GLU A 135 13.87 6.75 5.00
CA GLU A 135 14.81 7.29 3.99
C GLU A 135 14.06 8.00 2.85
N LEU A 136 12.89 7.50 2.46
CA LEU A 136 12.03 8.12 1.46
C LEU A 136 11.43 9.44 1.95
N ALA A 137 10.93 9.50 3.19
CA ALA A 137 10.43 10.73 3.80
C ALA A 137 11.50 11.82 3.84
N VAL A 138 12.70 11.49 4.30
CA VAL A 138 13.84 12.42 4.31
C VAL A 138 14.21 12.88 2.91
N LYS A 139 14.19 11.97 1.91
CA LYS A 139 14.53 12.30 0.52
C LYS A 139 13.61 13.39 -0.06
N VAL A 140 12.32 13.36 0.25
CA VAL A 140 11.34 14.32 -0.28
C VAL A 140 11.09 15.51 0.65
N GLY A 141 11.75 15.56 1.81
CA GLY A 141 11.55 16.62 2.81
C GLY A 141 10.25 16.51 3.60
N ALA A 142 9.63 15.33 3.66
CA ALA A 142 8.43 15.09 4.45
C ALA A 142 8.74 14.95 5.94
N GLU A 143 7.83 15.43 6.79
CA GLU A 143 7.86 15.10 8.21
C GLU A 143 7.64 13.59 8.41
N TYR A 144 8.43 12.97 9.28
CA TYR A 144 8.33 11.54 9.58
C TYR A 144 8.05 11.35 11.06
N TRP A 145 6.95 10.67 11.36
CA TRP A 145 6.53 10.34 12.72
C TRP A 145 6.16 8.87 12.83
N SER A 146 6.15 8.36 14.06
CA SER A 146 5.75 6.99 14.33
C SER A 146 4.97 6.91 15.63
N PHE A 147 3.83 6.23 15.60
CA PHE A 147 2.90 6.17 16.73
C PHE A 147 2.44 4.75 17.01
N ASP A 148 2.25 4.43 18.29
CA ASP A 148 1.68 3.16 18.75
C ASP A 148 0.15 3.11 18.55
N ASP A 149 -0.51 4.27 18.64
CA ASP A 149 -1.93 4.49 18.37
C ASP A 149 -2.18 5.84 17.67
N ILE A 150 -2.60 5.79 16.42
CA ILE A 150 -2.92 6.94 15.55
C ILE A 150 -4.11 7.77 16.08
N ASN A 151 -4.90 7.21 17.00
CA ASN A 151 -6.10 7.85 17.53
C ASN A 151 -5.83 8.65 18.82
N LYS A 152 -4.59 8.65 19.31
CA LYS A 152 -4.18 9.46 20.47
C LYS A 152 -3.94 10.92 20.09
N THR A 153 -3.98 11.79 21.09
CA THR A 153 -3.91 13.24 20.94
C THR A 153 -2.63 13.71 20.27
N ASP A 154 -1.49 13.08 20.55
CA ASP A 154 -0.18 13.39 19.96
C ASP A 154 -0.16 13.15 18.44
N ALA A 155 -0.67 11.99 18.00
CA ALA A 155 -0.80 11.67 16.58
C ALA A 155 -1.78 12.61 15.85
N ILE A 156 -2.90 12.92 16.50
CA ILE A 156 -3.91 13.85 15.97
C ILE A 156 -3.34 15.26 15.83
N GLU A 157 -2.61 15.75 16.84
CA GLU A 157 -2.03 17.09 16.81
C GLU A 157 -0.92 17.22 15.78
N CYS A 158 -0.13 16.17 15.58
CA CYS A 158 0.84 16.09 14.48
C CYS A 158 0.14 16.29 13.12
N ILE A 159 -0.94 15.55 12.83
CA ILE A 159 -1.67 15.68 11.56
C ILE A 159 -2.31 17.07 11.42
N ARG A 160 -2.86 17.61 12.51
CA ARG A 160 -3.46 18.97 12.54
C ARG A 160 -2.45 20.07 12.33
N THR A 161 -1.21 19.88 12.77
CA THR A 161 -0.13 20.86 12.59
C THR A 161 0.34 20.90 11.13
N VAL A 162 0.51 19.74 10.50
CA VAL A 162 1.02 19.67 9.11
C VAL A 162 -0.06 20.04 8.07
N GLN A 163 -1.33 19.86 8.42
CA GLN A 163 -2.50 20.18 7.59
C GLN A 163 -2.39 19.60 6.16
N PRO A 164 -2.34 18.26 5.99
CA PRO A 164 -2.40 17.67 4.66
C PRO A 164 -3.79 17.89 4.02
N ASP A 165 -3.81 18.05 2.70
CA ASP A 165 -5.03 18.15 1.89
C ASP A 165 -5.69 16.78 1.64
N LEU A 166 -4.94 15.69 1.82
CA LEU A 166 -5.39 14.31 1.68
C LEU A 166 -4.62 13.40 2.64
N LEU A 167 -5.33 12.54 3.37
CA LEU A 167 -4.72 11.47 4.17
C LEU A 167 -4.90 10.13 3.46
N VAL A 168 -3.80 9.43 3.21
CA VAL A 168 -3.77 8.14 2.51
C VAL A 168 -3.35 7.05 3.48
N SER A 169 -4.25 6.13 3.78
CA SER A 169 -3.92 4.83 4.36
C SER A 169 -3.44 3.90 3.26
N PHE A 170 -2.20 3.42 3.37
CA PHE A 170 -1.64 2.44 2.44
C PHE A 170 -0.99 1.34 3.27
N HIS A 171 -1.58 0.14 3.32
CA HIS A 171 -1.05 -0.94 4.16
C HIS A 171 -0.85 -0.52 5.63
N PHE A 172 -1.80 0.21 6.20
CA PHE A 172 -1.76 0.63 7.61
C PHE A 172 -2.52 -0.38 8.48
N ASP A 173 -2.00 -0.72 9.66
CA ASP A 173 -2.52 -1.81 10.51
C ASP A 173 -3.34 -1.33 11.73
N GLN A 174 -3.59 -0.02 11.80
CA GLN A 174 -4.42 0.58 12.84
C GLN A 174 -5.75 1.04 12.25
N ILE A 175 -6.83 0.87 13.01
CA ILE A 175 -8.15 1.35 12.62
C ILE A 175 -8.20 2.85 12.91
N LEU A 176 -8.57 3.64 11.90
CA LEU A 176 -8.82 5.06 12.03
C LEU A 176 -10.20 5.24 12.66
N ARG A 177 -10.23 5.69 13.91
CA ARG A 177 -11.45 5.81 14.71
C ARG A 177 -11.96 7.25 14.73
N LYS A 178 -13.15 7.43 15.32
CA LYS A 178 -13.83 8.71 15.46
C LYS A 178 -12.93 9.85 15.96
N PRO A 179 -12.05 9.69 16.98
CA PRO A 179 -11.18 10.77 17.44
C PRO A 179 -10.32 11.38 16.32
N LEU A 180 -9.71 10.54 15.49
CA LEU A 180 -8.92 10.98 14.35
C LEU A 180 -9.81 11.49 13.22
N LEU A 181 -10.81 10.70 12.81
CA LEU A 181 -11.68 11.01 11.66
C LEU A 181 -12.48 12.31 11.84
N SER A 182 -12.84 12.66 13.08
CA SER A 182 -13.53 13.92 13.39
C SER A 182 -12.57 15.11 13.53
N ALA A 183 -11.27 14.88 13.69
CA ALA A 183 -10.28 15.92 13.90
C ALA A 183 -9.58 16.37 12.59
N VAL A 184 -9.55 15.51 11.58
CA VAL A 184 -8.93 15.81 10.28
C VAL A 184 -9.94 16.47 9.33
N ALA A 185 -9.56 17.60 8.72
CA ALA A 185 -10.44 18.35 7.82
C ALA A 185 -10.35 17.90 6.35
N CYS A 186 -9.45 16.97 6.04
CA CYS A 186 -9.20 16.49 4.69
C CYS A 186 -9.88 15.14 4.41
N PRO A 187 -10.13 14.81 3.13
CA PRO A 187 -10.46 13.45 2.72
C PRO A 187 -9.48 12.41 3.25
N VAL A 188 -10.02 11.27 3.66
CA VAL A 188 -9.23 10.08 4.01
C VAL A 188 -9.54 8.96 3.02
N VAL A 189 -8.51 8.39 2.41
CA VAL A 189 -8.62 7.27 1.47
C VAL A 189 -7.77 6.09 1.92
N ASN A 190 -8.13 4.90 1.48
CA ASN A 190 -7.37 3.68 1.69
C ASN A 190 -7.05 3.02 0.34
N VAL A 191 -5.81 2.56 0.19
CA VAL A 191 -5.39 1.68 -0.91
C VAL A 191 -5.49 0.23 -0.44
N HIS A 192 -6.55 -0.45 -0.86
CA HIS A 192 -6.85 -1.82 -0.45
C HIS A 192 -6.45 -2.81 -1.55
N PRO A 193 -5.63 -3.85 -1.25
CA PRO A 193 -5.18 -4.83 -2.25
C PRO A 193 -6.24 -5.91 -2.52
N ALA A 194 -7.46 -5.49 -2.84
CA ALA A 194 -8.51 -6.33 -3.40
C ALA A 194 -9.45 -5.54 -4.32
N LEU A 195 -10.28 -6.26 -5.08
CA LEU A 195 -11.37 -5.68 -5.86
C LEU A 195 -12.62 -5.51 -4.98
N LEU A 196 -12.77 -4.33 -4.38
CA LEU A 196 -13.94 -4.00 -3.57
C LEU A 196 -15.22 -4.01 -4.43
N PRO A 197 -16.35 -4.44 -3.85
CA PRO A 197 -16.58 -4.73 -2.43
C PRO A 197 -16.23 -6.17 -1.98
N ALA A 198 -15.56 -6.98 -2.82
CA ALA A 198 -15.09 -8.31 -2.42
C ALA A 198 -13.82 -8.25 -1.57
N ARG A 199 -13.64 -9.24 -0.68
CA ARG A 199 -12.43 -9.41 0.16
C ARG A 199 -12.11 -8.19 1.03
N ARG A 200 -13.13 -7.63 1.69
CA ARG A 200 -12.93 -6.64 2.76
C ARG A 200 -12.19 -7.30 3.92
N GLY A 201 -11.42 -6.51 4.66
CA GLY A 201 -10.71 -6.98 5.85
C GLY A 201 -9.28 -7.46 5.58
N PRO A 202 -8.65 -8.06 6.60
CA PRO A 202 -7.23 -8.41 6.57
C PRO A 202 -6.89 -9.54 5.59
N CYS A 203 -5.61 -9.61 5.24
CA CYS A 203 -5.01 -10.66 4.40
C CYS A 203 -5.73 -10.91 3.05
N PRO A 204 -6.11 -9.87 2.29
CA PRO A 204 -6.84 -10.04 1.03
C PRO A 204 -6.08 -10.89 0.00
N SER A 205 -4.75 -10.81 -0.05
CA SER A 205 -3.92 -11.66 -0.93
C SER A 205 -4.03 -13.14 -0.59
N PHE A 206 -4.08 -13.51 0.69
CA PHE A 206 -4.35 -14.89 1.10
C PHE A 206 -5.71 -15.34 0.60
N TRP A 207 -6.76 -14.55 0.85
CA TRP A 207 -8.12 -14.89 0.48
C TRP A 207 -8.30 -14.98 -1.04
N THR A 208 -7.61 -14.12 -1.78
CA THR A 208 -7.54 -14.15 -3.25
C THR A 208 -6.89 -15.44 -3.75
N LEU A 209 -5.79 -15.90 -3.14
CA LEU A 209 -5.14 -17.16 -3.50
C LEU A 209 -5.92 -18.40 -3.05
N ALA A 210 -6.59 -18.33 -1.89
CA ALA A 210 -7.37 -19.42 -1.33
C ALA A 210 -8.70 -19.62 -2.08
N GLY A 211 -9.23 -18.56 -2.68
CA GLY A 211 -10.45 -18.58 -3.49
C GLY A 211 -10.29 -19.19 -4.87
N ALA A 212 -11.43 -19.51 -5.48
CA ALA A 212 -11.52 -19.99 -6.86
C ALA A 212 -11.58 -18.86 -7.90
N ASP A 213 -11.81 -17.60 -7.48
CA ASP A 213 -11.81 -16.46 -8.39
C ASP A 213 -10.42 -16.31 -9.03
N GLY A 214 -10.37 -16.37 -10.35
CA GLY A 214 -9.16 -16.19 -11.16
C GLY A 214 -8.74 -14.73 -11.30
N ARG A 215 -9.32 -13.82 -10.51
CA ARG A 215 -9.05 -12.40 -10.54
C ARG A 215 -8.46 -11.89 -9.22
N CYS A 216 -7.65 -10.86 -9.35
CA CYS A 216 -7.12 -10.06 -8.25
C CYS A 216 -7.12 -8.60 -8.67
N GLY A 217 -6.78 -7.71 -7.75
CA GLY A 217 -6.66 -6.30 -8.08
C GLY A 217 -6.58 -5.44 -6.85
N VAL A 218 -6.61 -4.13 -7.07
CA VAL A 218 -6.55 -3.11 -6.04
C VAL A 218 -7.70 -2.14 -6.19
N SER A 219 -8.13 -1.57 -5.06
CA SER A 219 -9.16 -0.54 -5.00
C SER A 219 -8.68 0.61 -4.13
N ILE A 220 -8.99 1.83 -4.54
CA ILE A 220 -8.87 3.02 -3.70
C ILE A 220 -10.28 3.38 -3.26
N HIS A 221 -10.53 3.47 -1.97
CA HIS A 221 -11.85 3.82 -1.43
C HIS A 221 -11.73 4.88 -0.33
N ARG A 222 -12.83 5.56 -0.04
CA ARG A 222 -12.87 6.52 1.09
C ARG A 222 -12.98 5.80 2.42
N ILE A 223 -12.37 6.36 3.45
CA ILE A 223 -12.68 6.04 4.85
C ILE A 223 -13.64 7.12 5.34
N LEU A 224 -14.84 6.72 5.76
CA LEU A 224 -15.89 7.64 6.25
C LEU A 224 -16.17 7.44 7.74
N ASP A 225 -15.94 6.23 8.23
CA ASP A 225 -16.16 5.83 9.62
C ASP A 225 -15.19 4.69 9.99
N GLU A 226 -15.40 4.05 11.14
CA GLU A 226 -14.53 3.00 11.66
C GLU A 226 -14.72 1.63 10.98
N SER A 227 -15.67 1.52 10.04
CA SER A 227 -15.94 0.26 9.37
C SER A 227 -14.88 -0.05 8.31
N ILE A 228 -14.41 -1.30 8.33
CA ILE A 228 -13.24 -1.72 7.56
C ILE A 228 -13.61 -1.93 6.10
N ASP A 229 -12.91 -1.24 5.20
CA ASP A 229 -13.01 -1.36 3.74
C ASP A 229 -14.44 -1.23 3.17
N SER A 230 -15.25 -0.37 3.79
CA SER A 230 -16.69 -0.25 3.49
C SER A 230 -17.06 0.93 2.61
N GLY A 231 -16.19 1.93 2.49
CA GLY A 231 -16.54 3.21 1.87
C GLY A 231 -16.56 3.17 0.34
N PRO A 232 -17.04 4.24 -0.30
CA PRO A 232 -17.19 4.31 -1.75
C PRO A 232 -15.84 4.14 -2.46
N VAL A 233 -15.83 3.30 -3.48
CA VAL A 233 -14.66 3.03 -4.33
C VAL A 233 -14.49 4.17 -5.32
N LEU A 234 -13.32 4.80 -5.30
CA LEU A 234 -12.92 5.90 -6.19
C LEU A 234 -12.31 5.39 -7.48
N ALA A 235 -11.45 4.37 -7.37
CA ALA A 235 -10.75 3.77 -8.50
C ALA A 235 -10.45 2.30 -8.20
N ARG A 236 -10.37 1.49 -9.25
CA ARG A 236 -9.95 0.09 -9.15
C ARG A 236 -9.13 -0.34 -10.36
N ARG A 237 -8.26 -1.31 -10.15
CA ARG A 237 -7.48 -1.95 -11.21
C ARG A 237 -7.55 -3.46 -11.04
N ALA A 238 -8.11 -4.14 -12.03
CA ALA A 238 -8.24 -5.59 -12.05
C ALA A 238 -7.12 -6.27 -12.84
N ARG A 239 -6.80 -7.50 -12.45
CA ARG A 239 -5.86 -8.40 -13.14
C ARG A 239 -6.36 -9.84 -13.08
N THR A 240 -5.89 -10.64 -14.01
CA THR A 240 -5.88 -12.10 -13.85
C THR A 240 -4.90 -12.46 -12.73
N ARG A 241 -5.35 -13.32 -11.82
CA ARG A 241 -4.56 -13.79 -10.68
C ARG A 241 -3.42 -14.70 -11.16
N PRO A 242 -2.15 -14.38 -10.86
CA PRO A 242 -1.02 -15.22 -11.25
C PRO A 242 -0.79 -16.38 -10.25
N ASP A 243 -0.04 -17.42 -10.66
CA ASP A 243 0.43 -18.49 -9.76
C ASP A 243 1.72 -18.06 -9.04
N VAL A 244 1.53 -17.34 -7.93
CA VAL A 244 2.59 -16.82 -7.10
C VAL A 244 2.32 -17.10 -5.61
N SER A 245 3.32 -16.89 -4.77
CA SER A 245 3.10 -16.89 -3.32
C SER A 245 2.36 -15.65 -2.85
N MET A 246 1.81 -15.69 -1.63
CA MET A 246 1.13 -14.55 -1.02
C MET A 246 2.01 -13.30 -0.97
N GLY A 247 3.27 -13.39 -0.54
CA GLY A 247 4.18 -12.24 -0.55
C GLY A 247 4.45 -11.65 -1.94
N GLU A 248 4.58 -12.50 -2.97
CA GLU A 248 4.72 -12.04 -4.36
C GLU A 248 3.45 -11.34 -4.86
N LEU A 249 2.28 -11.85 -4.48
CA LEU A 249 1.00 -11.21 -4.79
C LEU A 249 0.85 -9.87 -4.07
N ASP A 250 1.23 -9.80 -2.78
CA ASP A 250 1.22 -8.58 -1.98
C ASP A 250 2.11 -7.50 -2.62
N GLU A 251 3.36 -7.80 -2.96
CA GLU A 251 4.24 -6.84 -3.66
C GLU A 251 3.60 -6.33 -4.97
N MET A 252 3.08 -7.24 -5.80
CA MET A 252 2.47 -6.87 -7.08
C MET A 252 1.26 -5.95 -6.87
N LEU A 253 0.37 -6.28 -5.94
CA LEU A 253 -0.82 -5.50 -5.66
C LEU A 253 -0.47 -4.15 -5.01
N PHE A 254 0.49 -4.09 -4.08
CA PHE A 254 0.95 -2.81 -3.57
C PHE A 254 1.57 -1.94 -4.66
N LEU A 255 2.36 -2.52 -5.57
CA LEU A 255 2.91 -1.76 -6.69
C LEU A 255 1.80 -1.20 -7.60
N ASP A 256 0.77 -1.99 -7.87
CA ASP A 256 -0.41 -1.54 -8.60
C ASP A 256 -1.19 -0.45 -7.86
N GLY A 257 -1.32 -0.58 -6.54
CA GLY A 257 -1.97 0.40 -5.68
C GLY A 257 -1.25 1.74 -5.68
N ALA A 258 0.09 1.74 -5.62
CA ALA A 258 0.91 2.94 -5.71
C ALA A 258 0.71 3.65 -7.06
N ARG A 259 0.75 2.90 -8.16
CA ARG A 259 0.49 3.42 -9.51
C ARG A 259 -0.91 3.97 -9.65
N LEU A 260 -1.92 3.21 -9.21
CA LEU A 260 -3.32 3.63 -9.28
C LEU A 260 -3.57 4.91 -8.49
N LEU A 261 -2.92 5.06 -7.32
CA LEU A 261 -3.01 6.28 -6.52
C LEU A 261 -2.36 7.46 -7.23
N ALA A 262 -1.17 7.28 -7.81
CA ALA A 262 -0.51 8.33 -8.58
C ALA A 262 -1.33 8.75 -9.81
N ASP A 263 -1.94 7.79 -10.51
CA ASP A 263 -2.83 8.05 -11.65
C ASP A 263 -4.08 8.83 -11.21
N LEU A 264 -4.76 8.37 -10.15
CA LEU A 264 -5.92 9.05 -9.57
C LEU A 264 -5.61 10.50 -9.18
N LEU A 265 -4.46 10.74 -8.53
CA LEU A 265 -4.05 12.08 -8.09
C LEU A 265 -3.57 12.99 -9.21
N ARG A 266 -3.27 12.43 -10.39
CA ARG A 266 -2.97 13.17 -11.61
C ARG A 266 -4.26 13.60 -12.31
N GLU A 267 -5.24 12.71 -12.39
CA GLU A 267 -6.55 12.94 -13.00
C GLU A 267 -7.47 13.81 -12.14
N GLN A 268 -7.44 13.61 -10.82
CA GLN A 268 -8.27 14.31 -9.84
C GLN A 268 -7.39 14.93 -8.75
N PRO A 269 -6.81 16.13 -9.00
CA PRO A 269 -5.98 16.80 -8.01
C PRO A 269 -6.77 17.08 -6.73
N ARG A 270 -8.03 17.50 -6.83
CA ARG A 270 -8.92 17.47 -5.67
C ARG A 270 -9.70 16.19 -5.77
N VAL A 271 -9.52 15.28 -4.82
CA VAL A 271 -10.34 14.06 -4.70
C VAL A 271 -11.77 14.49 -4.34
N ALA A 272 -12.49 14.95 -5.36
CA ALA A 272 -13.89 15.32 -5.28
C ALA A 272 -14.72 14.03 -5.34
N ILE A 273 -15.77 13.98 -4.52
CA ILE A 273 -16.70 12.85 -4.52
C ILE A 273 -17.93 13.24 -5.32
N ASP A 274 -18.34 12.36 -6.22
CA ASP A 274 -19.75 12.19 -6.55
C ASP A 274 -20.32 11.07 -5.65
N PRO A 275 -21.45 11.27 -4.95
CA PRO A 275 -21.89 10.44 -3.82
C PRO A 275 -22.47 9.07 -4.21
N ALA A 276 -21.93 8.43 -5.26
CA ALA A 276 -22.25 7.04 -5.58
C ALA A 276 -21.64 6.14 -4.49
N GLY A 277 -22.45 5.89 -3.45
CA GLY A 277 -22.13 5.01 -2.34
C GLY A 277 -21.78 3.60 -2.80
N PRO A 278 -21.01 2.85 -2.00
CA PRO A 278 -20.71 1.46 -2.32
C PRO A 278 -22.01 0.65 -2.27
N ALA A 279 -22.27 -0.12 -3.33
CA ALA A 279 -23.25 -1.19 -3.24
C ALA A 279 -22.78 -2.20 -2.17
N PRO A 280 -23.63 -2.58 -1.20
CA PRO A 280 -23.26 -3.53 -0.17
C PRO A 280 -22.89 -4.88 -0.80
N SER A 281 -21.68 -5.37 -0.53
CA SER A 281 -21.37 -6.80 -0.59
C SER A 281 -21.18 -7.31 0.83
N PRO A 282 -21.73 -8.48 1.19
CA PRO A 282 -21.68 -9.01 2.55
C PRO A 282 -20.32 -9.62 2.95
N SER A 283 -19.33 -9.71 2.05
CA SER A 283 -18.10 -10.47 2.33
C SER A 283 -17.04 -9.66 3.08
N TYR A 284 -17.14 -9.61 4.41
CA TYR A 284 -16.01 -9.29 5.29
C TYR A 284 -15.25 -10.56 5.64
N GLU A 285 -13.96 -10.58 5.33
CA GLU A 285 -13.07 -11.70 5.63
C GLU A 285 -12.26 -11.38 6.88
N THR A 286 -12.21 -12.33 7.82
CA THR A 286 -11.36 -12.19 9.00
C THR A 286 -9.93 -12.64 8.69
N PHE A 287 -9.05 -12.63 9.70
CA PHE A 287 -7.77 -13.31 9.53
C PHE A 287 -7.98 -14.80 9.27
N PRO A 288 -7.22 -15.42 8.35
CA PRO A 288 -7.44 -16.80 7.95
C PRO A 288 -7.40 -17.77 9.13
N PRO A 289 -8.45 -18.56 9.39
CA PRO A 289 -8.40 -19.57 10.43
C PRO A 289 -7.49 -20.74 10.03
N ARG A 290 -7.02 -21.51 11.02
CA ARG A 290 -6.15 -22.68 10.81
C ARG A 290 -6.67 -23.66 9.75
N SER A 291 -7.99 -23.87 9.70
CA SER A 291 -8.65 -24.75 8.72
C SER A 291 -8.44 -24.27 7.30
N GLU A 292 -8.67 -22.98 7.04
CA GLU A 292 -8.50 -22.36 5.72
C GLU A 292 -7.04 -22.33 5.30
N VAL A 293 -6.11 -22.01 6.20
CA VAL A 293 -4.67 -22.05 5.91
C VAL A 293 -4.23 -23.46 5.49
N ARG A 294 -4.75 -24.50 6.15
CA ARG A 294 -4.47 -25.91 5.78
C ARG A 294 -5.13 -26.29 4.45
N ALA A 295 -6.36 -25.85 4.20
CA ALA A 295 -7.07 -26.10 2.95
C ALA A 295 -6.37 -25.45 1.75
N ALA A 296 -6.02 -24.15 1.87
CA ALA A 296 -5.27 -23.42 0.86
C ALA A 296 -3.92 -24.08 0.56
N ARG A 297 -3.20 -24.56 1.59
CA ARG A 297 -1.95 -25.32 1.40
C ARG A 297 -2.16 -26.59 0.57
N ARG A 298 -3.22 -27.36 0.84
CA ARG A 298 -3.55 -28.57 0.05
C ARG A 298 -3.85 -28.25 -1.41
N ARG A 299 -4.34 -27.05 -1.70
CA ARG A 299 -4.53 -26.51 -3.05
C ARG A 299 -3.28 -25.88 -3.66
N GLY A 300 -2.12 -25.98 -3.01
CA GLY A 300 -0.85 -25.46 -3.52
C GLY A 300 -0.54 -24.01 -3.17
N VAL A 301 -1.36 -23.33 -2.35
CA VAL A 301 -1.10 -21.94 -1.96
C VAL A 301 0.17 -21.84 -1.11
N ARG A 302 1.11 -21.03 -1.59
CA ARG A 302 2.38 -20.72 -0.94
C ARG A 302 2.25 -19.36 -0.24
N LEU A 303 2.67 -19.26 1.02
CA LEU A 303 2.67 -17.96 1.71
C LEU A 303 3.88 -17.11 1.33
N TRP A 304 5.04 -17.74 1.16
CA TRP A 304 6.28 -17.07 0.82
C TRP A 304 7.17 -17.97 -0.06
N ARG A 305 8.04 -17.35 -0.85
CA ARG A 305 9.21 -17.98 -1.49
C ARG A 305 10.49 -17.31 -0.97
N LEU A 306 11.51 -18.11 -0.65
CA LEU A 306 12.78 -17.58 -0.15
C LEU A 306 13.50 -16.70 -1.18
N THR A 307 13.41 -17.07 -2.46
CA THR A 307 13.98 -16.28 -3.57
C THR A 307 13.36 -14.89 -3.66
N HIS A 308 12.06 -14.78 -3.38
CA HIS A 308 11.34 -13.52 -3.38
C HIS A 308 11.79 -12.60 -2.22
N ALA A 309 11.85 -13.14 -1.00
CA ALA A 309 12.36 -12.40 0.15
C ALA A 309 13.83 -11.97 -0.03
N ALA A 310 14.68 -12.87 -0.53
CA ALA A 310 16.09 -12.56 -0.81
C ALA A 310 16.25 -11.42 -1.82
N ARG A 311 15.42 -11.38 -2.88
CA ARG A 311 15.43 -10.30 -3.86
C ARG A 311 15.04 -8.95 -3.25
N LEU A 312 14.03 -8.92 -2.37
CA LEU A 312 13.60 -7.68 -1.70
C LEU A 312 14.71 -7.16 -0.77
N ILE A 313 15.30 -8.04 0.05
CA ILE A 313 16.40 -7.69 0.96
C ILE A 313 17.65 -7.25 0.18
N ALA A 314 18.00 -7.96 -0.90
CA ALA A 314 19.10 -7.56 -1.77
C ALA A 314 18.89 -6.15 -2.34
N GLY A 315 17.70 -5.84 -2.83
CA GLY A 315 17.38 -4.51 -3.35
C GLY A 315 17.52 -3.40 -2.30
N LEU A 316 17.20 -3.67 -1.03
CA LEU A 316 17.42 -2.72 0.08
C LEU A 316 18.92 -2.41 0.31
N TYR A 317 19.78 -3.42 0.10
CA TYR A 317 21.25 -3.29 0.18
C TYR A 317 21.89 -2.77 -1.11
N GLY A 318 21.08 -2.49 -2.14
CA GLY A 318 21.56 -2.09 -3.47
C GLY A 318 22.24 -3.23 -4.24
N TRP A 319 21.97 -4.48 -3.86
CA TRP A 319 22.44 -5.68 -4.55
C TRP A 319 21.43 -6.12 -5.62
N HIS A 320 21.95 -6.73 -6.68
CA HIS A 320 21.13 -7.35 -7.71
C HIS A 320 21.25 -8.87 -7.61
N LEU A 321 20.11 -9.54 -7.40
CA LEU A 321 20.01 -10.99 -7.55
C LEU A 321 19.35 -11.30 -8.89
N PRO A 322 19.89 -12.22 -9.71
CA PRO A 322 19.28 -12.63 -10.97
C PRO A 322 17.84 -13.09 -10.72
N SER A 323 16.88 -12.60 -11.51
CA SER A 323 15.51 -13.14 -11.43
C SER A 323 15.52 -14.59 -11.89
N SER A 324 14.72 -15.44 -11.23
CA SER A 324 14.54 -16.84 -11.62
C SER A 324 13.84 -17.01 -12.97
N GLU A 325 13.46 -15.92 -13.63
CA GLU A 325 12.75 -15.91 -14.92
C GLU A 325 13.66 -16.21 -16.14
N GLY A 326 14.98 -16.30 -15.95
CA GLY A 326 15.95 -16.62 -17.01
C GLY A 326 16.46 -18.06 -17.05
N ARG A 327 15.85 -19.00 -16.30
CA ARG A 327 16.18 -20.43 -16.37
C ARG A 327 14.99 -21.22 -16.92
N ARG A 328 14.78 -21.11 -18.24
CA ARG A 328 14.05 -22.09 -19.04
C ARG A 328 14.83 -22.32 -20.32
#